data_AF-A0A9E0GS51-F1
#
_entry.id   AF-A0A9E0GS51-F1
#
_cell.length_a   1.000
_cell.length_b   1.000
_cell.length_c   1.000
_cell.angle_alpha   90.00
_cell.angle_beta   90.00
_cell.angle_gamma   90.00
#
_symmetry.space_group_name_H-M   'P 1'
#
loop_
_entity.id
_entity.type
_entity.pdbx_description
1 polymer ?
#
loop_
_entity_poly.entity_id
_entity_poly.type
_entity_poly.pdbx_seq_one_letter_code
_entity_poly.pdbx_strand_id
1 'polypeptide(L)' 'RGLVSVDPDVIPLGTELYIEGYGYAVADDTGGAIRGHKIDLAVDSYDETIQFGRRDVTVYVL' A
#
# COMPACT_ATOMS: atom_id res chain seq x y z
N ARG A 1 5.72 4.54 -10.21
CA ARG A 1 6.13 3.80 -9.00
C ARG A 1 5.29 4.38 -7.89
N GLY A 2 4.44 3.57 -7.25
CA GLY A 2 3.52 4.02 -6.22
C GLY A 2 4.20 4.21 -4.86
N LEU A 3 3.51 4.89 -3.95
CA LEU A 3 3.89 5.01 -2.55
C LEU A 3 2.75 4.43 -1.72
N VAL A 4 3.09 3.78 -0.61
CA VAL A 4 2.09 3.20 0.29
C VAL A 4 2.42 3.47 1.74
N SER A 5 1.37 3.62 2.54
CA SER A 5 1.48 3.66 3.99
C SER A 5 1.33 2.24 4.54
N VAL A 6 2.20 1.84 5.47
CA VAL A 6 2.23 0.48 6.06
C VAL A 6 2.33 0.52 7.58
N ASP A 7 2.17 -0.65 8.20
CA ASP A 7 2.63 -0.88 9.57
C ASP A 7 4.12 -1.28 9.56
N PRO A 8 5.04 -0.47 10.11
CA PRO A 8 6.48 -0.74 10.07
C PRO A 8 6.90 -1.96 10.88
N ASP A 9 6.07 -2.44 11.82
CA ASP A 9 6.33 -3.67 12.56
C ASP A 9 6.10 -4.93 11.69
N VAL A 10 5.40 -4.78 10.56
CA VAL A 10 5.13 -5.85 9.58
C VAL A 10 5.96 -5.68 8.31
N ILE A 11 5.99 -4.48 7.75
CA ILE A 11 6.72 -4.14 6.52
C ILE A 11 7.62 -2.93 6.82
N PRO A 12 8.96 -3.10 6.86
CA PRO A 12 9.86 -1.98 7.08
C PRO A 12 9.71 -0.88 6.02
N LEU A 13 9.95 0.37 6.43
CA LEU A 13 10.00 1.49 5.48
C LEU A 13 11.18 1.33 4.51
N GLY A 14 10.99 1.79 3.28
CA GLY A 14 11.90 1.61 2.15
C GLY A 14 11.76 0.28 1.43
N THR A 15 10.97 -0.67 1.95
CA THR A 15 10.73 -1.96 1.28
C THR A 15 10.04 -1.76 -0.07
N GLU A 16 10.56 -2.42 -1.09
CA GLU A 16 9.94 -2.49 -2.42
C GLU A 16 8.86 -3.56 -2.44
N LEU A 17 7.71 -3.23 -3.04
CA LEU A 17 6.53 -4.09 -3.05
C LEU A 17 5.97 -4.23 -4.47
N TYR A 18 5.32 -5.36 -4.71
CA TYR A 18 4.35 -5.50 -5.80
C TYR A 18 2.96 -5.83 -5.22
N ILE A 19 1.97 -5.00 -5.55
CA ILE A 19 0.60 -5.10 -5.03
C ILE A 19 -0.33 -5.44 -6.19
N GLU A 20 -1.04 -6.57 -6.10
CA GLU A 20 -1.96 -7.00 -7.16
C GLU A 20 -3.02 -5.92 -7.45
N GLY A 21 -3.15 -5.56 -8.73
CA GLY A 21 -4.08 -4.54 -9.18
C GLY A 21 -3.65 -3.08 -8.98
N TYR A 22 -2.51 -2.82 -8.33
CA TYR A 22 -1.94 -1.47 -8.17
C TYR A 22 -0.55 -1.35 -8.82
N GLY A 23 0.29 -2.38 -8.69
CA GLY A 23 1.62 -2.45 -9.30
C GLY A 23 2.75 -2.25 -8.30
N TYR A 24 3.90 -1.77 -8.79
CA TYR A 24 5.11 -1.57 -7.99
C TYR A 24 5.02 -0.35 -7.09
N ALA A 25 5.37 -0.54 -5.82
CA ALA A 25 5.33 0.50 -4.79
C ALA A 25 6.53 0.46 -3.83
N VAL A 26 6.68 1.52 -3.04
CA VAL A 26 7.62 1.60 -1.92
C VAL A 26 6.84 1.92 -0.64
N ALA A 27 7.16 1.22 0.45
CA ALA A 27 6.67 1.54 1.78
C ALA A 27 7.34 2.83 2.29
N ASP A 28 6.70 3.97 2.12
CA ASP A 28 7.32 5.29 2.34
C ASP A 28 6.68 6.08 3.48
N ASP A 29 5.55 5.60 4.02
CA ASP A 29 4.81 6.30 5.06
C ASP A 29 4.12 5.34 6.05
N THR A 30 3.55 5.88 7.12
CA THR A 30 2.79 5.17 8.14
C THR A 30 1.50 5.91 8.47
N GLY A 31 0.53 5.21 9.06
CA GLY A 31 -0.72 5.85 9.49
C GLY A 31 -1.26 5.23 10.78
N GLY A 32 -1.86 6.05 11.65
CA GLY A 32 -2.39 5.57 12.93
C GLY A 32 -3.42 4.43 12.80
N ALA A 33 -4.18 4.43 11.70
CA ALA A 33 -5.17 3.42 11.36
C ALA A 33 -4.66 2.31 10.41
N ILE A 34 -3.38 2.33 10.04
CA ILE A 34 -2.70 1.35 9.19
C ILE A 34 -1.86 0.45 10.10
N ARG A 35 -2.47 -0.66 10.53
CA ARG A 35 -1.94 -1.56 11.54
C ARG A 35 -2.08 -3.01 11.08
N GLY A 36 -1.11 -3.86 11.38
CA GLY A 36 -1.04 -5.24 10.91
C GLY A 36 -0.89 -5.33 9.39
N HIS A 37 -1.58 -6.29 8.76
CA HIS A 37 -1.53 -6.52 7.32
C HIS A 37 -2.45 -5.57 6.53
N LYS A 38 -2.53 -4.31 6.93
CA LYS A 38 -3.29 -3.27 6.25
C LYS A 38 -2.31 -2.32 5.56
N ILE A 39 -2.62 -1.95 4.32
CA ILE A 39 -1.84 -1.01 3.52
C ILE A 39 -2.80 0.05 2.98
N ASP A 40 -2.34 1.30 2.90
CA ASP A 40 -3.04 2.39 2.22
C ASP A 40 -2.29 2.77 0.94
N LEU A 41 -3.02 2.95 -0.16
CA LEU A 41 -2.45 3.19 -1.48
C LEU A 41 -2.50 4.67 -1.83
N ALA A 42 -1.36 5.29 -2.14
CA ALA A 42 -1.36 6.64 -2.71
C ALA A 42 -1.84 6.58 -4.16
N VAL A 43 -2.94 7.24 -4.46
CA VAL A 43 -3.51 7.33 -5.82
C VAL A 43 -3.74 8.80 -6.16
N ASP A 44 -3.68 9.14 -7.45
CA ASP A 44 -3.67 10.53 -7.91
C ASP A 44 -5.07 11.16 -7.99
N SER A 45 -6.12 10.33 -8.01
CA SER A 45 -7.50 10.82 -8.12
C SER A 45 -8.49 10.05 -7.26
N TYR A 46 -9.56 10.75 -6.86
CA TYR A 46 -10.69 10.17 -6.16
C TYR A 46 -11.36 9.06 -6.97
N ASP A 47 -11.49 9.24 -8.28
CA ASP A 47 -12.12 8.24 -9.15
C ASP A 47 -11.32 6.93 -9.17
N GLU A 48 -9.97 7.00 -9.17
CA GLU A 48 -9.12 5.82 -9.00
C GLU A 48 -9.31 5.17 -7.62
N THR A 49 -9.39 5.96 -6.55
CA THR A 49 -9.68 5.44 -5.20
C THR A 49 -10.98 4.64 -5.19
N ILE A 50 -12.05 5.19 -5.79
CA ILE A 50 -13.37 4.55 -5.83
C ILE A 50 -13.38 3.32 -6.73
N GLN A 51 -12.69 3.36 -7.88
CA GLN A 51 -12.59 2.22 -8.80
C GLN A 51 -11.81 1.05 -8.20
N PHE A 52 -10.73 1.34 -7.45
CA PHE A 52 -9.95 0.29 -6.77
C PHE A 52 -10.73 -0.29 -5.59
N GLY A 53 -11.30 0.58 -4.75
CA GLY A 53 -12.10 0.21 -3.59
C GLY A 53 -11.32 -0.48 -2.47
N ARG A 54 -11.93 -0.63 -1.29
CA ARG A 54 -11.31 -1.39 -0.20
C ARG A 54 -11.49 -2.89 -0.44
N ARG A 55 -10.39 -3.62 -0.52
CA ARG A 55 -10.37 -5.07 -0.77
C ARG A 55 -9.12 -5.71 -0.21
N ASP A 56 -9.19 -7.01 0.01
CA ASP A 56 -8.02 -7.83 0.29
C ASP A 56 -7.32 -8.17 -1.04
N VAL A 57 -5.99 -8.08 -1.05
CA VAL A 57 -5.15 -8.37 -2.23
C VAL A 57 -3.87 -9.07 -1.78
N THR A 58 -3.23 -9.77 -2.70
CA THR A 58 -1.89 -10.33 -2.45
C THR A 58 -0.84 -9.23 -2.61
N VAL A 59 0.10 -9.18 -1.66
CA VAL A 59 1.24 -8.26 -1.67
C VAL A 59 2.52 -9.08 -1.61
N TYR A 60 3.45 -8.78 -2.50
CA TYR A 60 4.75 -9.41 -2.58
C TYR A 60 5.82 -8.43 -2.11
N VAL A 61 6.66 -8.89 -1.17
CA VAL A 61 7.89 -8.20 -0.75
C VAL A 61 9.01 -8.60 -1.69
N LEU A 62 9.76 -7.62 -2.20
CA LEU A 62 10.82 -7.80 -3.20
C LEU A 62 12.22 -7.75 -2.60
#